data_AF-A0A3S2CCS4-F1
#
_entry.id   AF-A0A3S2CCS4-F1
#
_cell.length_a   1.000
_cell.length_b   1.000
_cell.length_c   1.000
_cell.angle_alpha   90.00
_cell.angle_beta   90.00
_cell.angle_gamma   90.00
#
_symmetry.space_group_name_H-M   'P 1'
#
loop_
_entity.id
_entity.type
_entity.pdbx_description
1 polymer ?
#
loop_
_entity_poly.entity_id
_entity_poly.type
_entity_poly.pdbx_seq_one_letter_code
_entity_poly.pdbx_strand_id
1 'polypeptide(L)'
;RPGLDNHAMAEIAYGALSAVGPPRWDEDAKAVAREIQVNAGRMASDEPFIEELERLIEPQAAEAILRRDLPPSQVNSTSDDYTDMSWHTPTARFYVARPALRSETGYPYPSWVMNALGGIPATIDPMVACASRTIALAALRLLEDQTARDAAINEFVARTGGGIGGSNWIAPLCDYEPPINFRWPEYVTTPRGRDWWIPSIPQAK
;
A
#
# COMPACT_ATOMS: atom_id res chain seq x y z
N ARG A 1 4.64 12.55 10.91
CA ARG A 1 3.45 12.74 11.79
C ARG A 1 2.85 11.38 12.16
N PRO A 2 2.23 11.19 13.35
CA PRO A 2 1.58 9.91 13.64
C PRO A 2 0.37 9.71 12.71
N GLY A 3 0.07 8.47 12.35
CA GLY A 3 -1.20 8.15 11.69
C GLY A 3 -2.35 8.19 12.69
N LEU A 4 -3.53 8.58 12.22
CA LEU A 4 -4.79 8.40 12.93
C LEU A 4 -5.38 7.05 12.53
N ASP A 5 -5.47 6.14 13.48
CA ASP A 5 -6.08 4.83 13.31
C ASP A 5 -7.60 4.93 13.17
N ASN A 6 -8.17 4.06 12.34
CA ASN A 6 -9.62 3.91 12.17
C ASN A 6 -9.94 2.41 12.07
N HIS A 7 -10.43 1.84 13.16
CA HIS A 7 -10.71 0.42 13.27
C HIS A 7 -11.85 -0.01 12.35
N ALA A 8 -12.90 0.80 12.23
CA ALA A 8 -13.98 0.50 11.28
C ALA A 8 -13.46 0.38 9.84
N MET A 9 -12.55 1.25 9.41
CA MET A 9 -11.87 1.15 8.12
C MET A 9 -10.95 -0.08 8.03
N ALA A 10 -10.22 -0.41 9.10
CA ALA A 10 -9.37 -1.60 9.15
C ALA A 10 -10.20 -2.90 8.99
N GLU A 11 -11.33 -3.00 9.65
CA GLU A 11 -12.26 -4.14 9.54
C GLU A 11 -12.87 -4.25 8.13
N ILE A 12 -13.23 -3.11 7.50
CA ILE A 12 -13.72 -3.10 6.11
C ILE A 12 -12.62 -3.60 5.15
N ALA A 13 -11.39 -3.10 5.29
CA ALA A 13 -10.28 -3.49 4.44
C ALA A 13 -9.89 -4.97 4.65
N TYR A 14 -9.86 -5.42 5.90
CA TYR A 14 -9.55 -6.81 6.22
C TYR A 14 -10.66 -7.77 5.77
N GLY A 15 -11.93 -7.43 5.99
CA GLY A 15 -13.05 -8.22 5.48
C GLY A 15 -13.00 -8.39 3.95
N ALA A 16 -12.65 -7.32 3.23
CA ALA A 16 -12.42 -7.38 1.78
C ALA A 16 -11.23 -8.28 1.41
N LEU A 17 -10.08 -8.14 2.10
CA LEU A 17 -8.89 -8.95 1.86
C LEU A 17 -9.17 -10.44 2.13
N SER A 18 -9.89 -10.74 3.21
CA SER A 18 -10.29 -12.09 3.58
C SER A 18 -11.23 -12.72 2.57
N ALA A 19 -12.14 -11.93 1.97
CA ALA A 19 -13.01 -12.40 0.89
C ALA A 19 -12.22 -12.69 -0.42
N VAL A 20 -11.19 -11.90 -0.72
CA VAL A 20 -10.31 -12.12 -1.88
C VAL A 20 -9.36 -13.30 -1.66
N GLY A 21 -8.87 -13.45 -0.43
CA GLY A 21 -7.77 -14.32 -0.08
C GLY A 21 -6.39 -13.70 -0.36
N PRO A 22 -5.33 -14.33 0.15
CA PRO A 22 -3.96 -13.90 -0.11
C PRO A 22 -3.59 -14.14 -1.58
N PRO A 23 -2.53 -13.49 -2.11
CA PRO A 23 -2.03 -13.78 -3.44
C PRO A 23 -1.60 -15.25 -3.54
N ARG A 24 -1.67 -15.81 -4.75
CA ARG A 24 -1.27 -17.19 -5.05
C ARG A 24 -0.35 -17.21 -6.25
N TRP A 25 0.75 -17.93 -6.15
CA TRP A 25 1.69 -18.13 -7.25
C TRP A 25 1.54 -19.53 -7.83
N ASP A 26 1.12 -19.57 -9.09
CA ASP A 26 0.92 -20.81 -9.84
C ASP A 26 2.25 -21.40 -10.35
N GLU A 27 2.15 -22.49 -11.11
CA GLU A 27 3.32 -23.18 -11.65
C GLU A 27 4.13 -22.32 -12.65
N ASP A 28 3.49 -21.39 -13.37
CA ASP A 28 4.21 -20.49 -14.28
C ASP A 28 5.09 -19.53 -13.47
N ALA A 29 4.55 -18.95 -12.40
CA ALA A 29 5.32 -18.14 -11.48
C ALA A 29 6.43 -18.93 -10.78
N LYS A 30 6.15 -20.16 -10.35
CA LYS A 30 7.14 -21.04 -9.70
C LYS A 30 8.24 -21.48 -10.67
N ALA A 31 7.93 -21.71 -11.94
CA ALA A 31 8.93 -22.01 -12.96
C ALA A 31 9.92 -20.86 -13.14
N VAL A 32 9.42 -19.61 -13.25
CA VAL A 32 10.26 -18.41 -13.29
C VAL A 32 11.11 -18.28 -12.02
N ALA A 33 10.50 -18.50 -10.85
CA ALA A 33 11.21 -18.41 -9.57
C ALA A 33 12.35 -19.44 -9.47
N ARG A 34 12.13 -20.68 -9.92
CA ARG A 34 13.18 -21.71 -10.00
C ARG A 34 14.31 -21.33 -10.95
N GLU A 35 13.99 -20.75 -12.11
CA GLU A 35 15.00 -20.24 -13.04
C GLU A 35 15.85 -19.14 -12.38
N ILE A 36 15.22 -18.21 -11.66
CA ILE A 36 15.92 -17.17 -10.90
C ILE A 36 16.81 -17.77 -9.81
N GLN A 37 16.37 -18.81 -9.10
CA GLN A 37 17.20 -19.52 -8.12
C GLN A 37 18.48 -20.08 -8.75
N VAL A 38 18.34 -20.78 -9.88
CA VAL A 38 19.48 -21.34 -10.63
C VAL A 38 20.43 -20.25 -11.10
N ASN A 39 19.90 -19.16 -11.66
CA ASN A 39 20.69 -18.00 -12.11
C ASN A 39 21.39 -17.28 -10.95
N ALA A 40 20.83 -17.34 -9.74
CA ALA A 40 21.44 -16.84 -8.52
C ALA A 40 22.48 -17.81 -7.91
N GLY A 41 22.79 -18.93 -8.58
CA GLY A 41 23.72 -19.94 -8.11
C GLY A 41 23.18 -20.77 -6.95
N ARG A 42 21.85 -20.93 -6.87
CA ARG A 42 21.14 -21.77 -5.90
C ARG A 42 20.54 -22.99 -6.59
N MET A 43 20.14 -23.98 -5.79
CA MET A 43 19.32 -25.08 -6.28
C MET A 43 17.87 -24.61 -6.43
N ALA A 44 17.21 -25.07 -7.49
CA ALA A 44 15.78 -24.89 -7.64
C ALA A 44 15.04 -25.68 -6.55
N SER A 45 14.07 -25.04 -5.91
CA SER A 45 13.17 -25.66 -4.92
C SER A 45 11.78 -25.86 -5.53
N ASP A 46 11.09 -26.95 -5.16
CA ASP A 46 9.73 -27.22 -5.64
C ASP A 46 8.75 -26.13 -5.19
N GLU A 47 8.96 -25.59 -3.99
CA GLU A 47 8.20 -24.46 -3.43
C GLU A 47 9.13 -23.24 -3.25
N PRO A 48 9.38 -22.48 -4.33
CA PRO A 48 10.43 -21.47 -4.35
C PRO A 48 10.09 -20.20 -3.56
N PHE A 49 8.82 -19.95 -3.26
CA PHE A 49 8.35 -18.77 -2.52
C PHE A 49 8.27 -19.00 -1.01
N ILE A 50 8.33 -17.91 -0.24
CA ILE A 50 8.08 -17.91 1.20
C ILE A 50 6.62 -18.29 1.45
N GLU A 51 6.36 -19.24 2.36
CA GLU A 51 5.02 -19.81 2.59
C GLU A 51 4.04 -18.78 3.16
N GLU A 52 4.53 -17.90 4.03
CA GLU A 52 3.75 -16.87 4.70
C GLU A 52 3.16 -15.84 3.73
N LEU A 53 3.71 -15.72 2.51
CA LEU A 53 3.19 -14.80 1.50
C LEU A 53 1.77 -15.17 1.05
N GLU A 54 1.39 -16.44 1.20
CA GLU A 54 0.07 -16.94 0.82
C GLU A 54 -0.85 -17.22 2.03
N ARG A 55 -0.58 -16.55 3.15
CA ARG A 55 -1.39 -16.64 4.38
C ARG A 55 -1.97 -15.28 4.75
N LEU A 56 -3.19 -15.30 5.28
CA LEU A 56 -3.81 -14.12 5.89
C LEU A 56 -3.33 -13.99 7.33
N ILE A 57 -3.26 -12.74 7.79
CA ILE A 57 -3.02 -12.41 9.19
C ILE A 57 -4.04 -11.37 9.63
N GLU A 58 -4.70 -11.64 10.76
CA GLU A 58 -5.65 -10.71 11.38
C GLU A 58 -4.92 -9.40 11.77
N PRO A 59 -5.55 -8.22 11.62
CA PRO A 59 -4.91 -6.94 11.92
C PRO A 59 -4.31 -6.87 13.33
N GLN A 60 -5.01 -7.40 14.33
CA GLN A 60 -4.57 -7.40 15.73
C GLN A 60 -3.39 -8.36 15.94
N ALA A 61 -3.34 -9.48 15.22
CA ALA A 61 -2.21 -10.40 15.26
C ALA A 61 -0.97 -9.78 14.60
N ALA A 62 -1.14 -9.09 13.46
CA ALA A 62 -0.08 -8.35 12.80
C ALA A 62 0.48 -7.23 13.70
N GLU A 63 -0.40 -6.47 14.36
CA GLU A 63 0.01 -5.43 15.31
C GLU A 63 0.75 -6.02 16.52
N ALA A 64 0.30 -7.16 17.06
CA ALA A 64 0.98 -7.82 18.17
C ALA A 64 2.41 -8.27 17.80
N ILE A 65 2.61 -8.79 16.59
CA ILE A 65 3.94 -9.14 16.06
C ILE A 65 4.80 -7.88 15.93
N LEU A 66 4.25 -6.83 15.30
CA LEU A 66 4.94 -5.56 15.12
C LEU A 66 5.36 -4.96 16.47
N ARG A 67 4.48 -5.02 17.48
CA ARG A 67 4.75 -4.47 18.81
C ARG A 67 5.75 -5.24 19.64
N ARG A 68 5.80 -6.56 19.46
CA ARG A 68 6.87 -7.38 20.03
C ARG A 68 8.25 -7.01 19.46
N ASP A 69 8.33 -6.71 18.17
CA ASP A 69 9.61 -6.55 17.46
C ASP A 69 10.18 -5.12 17.53
N LEU A 70 9.34 -4.13 17.82
CA LEU A 70 9.74 -2.73 17.97
C LEU A 70 10.18 -2.40 19.41
N PRO A 71 11.16 -1.49 19.60
CA PRO A 71 11.52 -1.01 20.94
C PRO A 71 10.31 -0.44 21.70
N PRO A 72 10.22 -0.61 23.04
CA PRO A 72 9.08 -0.11 23.82
C PRO A 72 8.86 1.41 23.70
N SER A 73 9.93 2.19 23.50
CA SER A 73 9.87 3.64 23.31
C SER A 73 9.40 4.06 21.91
N GLN A 74 9.45 3.16 20.94
CA GLN A 74 9.02 3.44 19.57
C GLN A 74 7.53 3.14 19.46
N VAL A 75 6.72 4.19 19.29
CA VAL A 75 5.25 4.09 19.20
C VAL A 75 4.73 4.05 17.76
N ASN A 76 5.54 4.44 16.78
CA ASN A 76 5.19 4.47 15.36
C ASN A 76 6.18 3.62 14.55
N SER A 77 5.72 3.06 13.43
CA SER A 77 6.55 2.26 12.52
C SER A 77 6.28 2.67 11.07
N THR A 78 7.30 2.55 10.22
CA THR A 78 7.24 2.76 8.76
C THR A 78 7.05 4.22 8.31
N SER A 79 6.72 4.42 7.02
CA SER A 79 6.61 5.72 6.33
C SER A 79 5.49 6.60 6.88
N ASP A 80 5.66 7.92 6.73
CA ASP A 80 4.74 8.97 7.15
C ASP A 80 4.16 9.80 6.00
N ASP A 81 4.35 9.35 4.75
CA ASP A 81 3.88 9.99 3.53
C ASP A 81 2.34 10.00 3.39
N TYR A 82 1.66 8.96 3.89
CA TYR A 82 0.20 8.87 3.88
C TYR A 82 -0.43 9.27 5.23
N THR A 83 0.35 9.47 6.30
CA THR A 83 -0.21 9.66 7.64
C THR A 83 -0.90 11.01 7.79
N ASP A 84 -0.52 12.03 7.02
CA ASP A 84 -1.24 13.30 7.02
C ASP A 84 -2.71 13.12 6.57
N MET A 85 -2.93 12.30 5.54
CA MET A 85 -4.27 12.04 4.99
C MET A 85 -5.21 11.41 6.02
N SER A 86 -4.69 10.61 6.95
CA SER A 86 -5.49 9.98 8.00
C SER A 86 -6.11 10.98 8.99
N TRP A 87 -5.56 12.20 9.07
CA TRP A 87 -6.14 13.28 9.86
C TRP A 87 -7.22 14.06 9.13
N HIS A 88 -7.42 13.83 7.82
CA HIS A 88 -8.41 14.55 7.00
C HIS A 88 -9.57 13.67 6.56
N THR A 89 -9.42 12.35 6.60
CA THR A 89 -10.46 11.40 6.21
C THR A 89 -10.23 10.02 6.84
N PRO A 90 -11.29 9.21 7.08
CA PRO A 90 -11.12 7.82 7.47
C PRO A 90 -10.24 7.07 6.44
N THR A 91 -9.20 6.41 6.93
CA THR A 91 -8.26 5.65 6.09
C THR A 91 -8.00 4.26 6.67
N ALA A 92 -7.74 3.31 5.78
CA ALA A 92 -7.15 2.02 6.11
C ALA A 92 -5.81 1.88 5.41
N ARG A 93 -4.92 1.09 6.00
CA ARG A 93 -3.72 0.58 5.36
C ARG A 93 -3.73 -0.95 5.48
N PHE A 94 -3.46 -1.62 4.38
CA PHE A 94 -3.29 -3.06 4.35
C PHE A 94 -2.05 -3.40 3.52
N TYR A 95 -1.48 -4.59 3.76
CA TYR A 95 -0.33 -5.09 3.03
C TYR A 95 -0.72 -6.34 2.26
N VAL A 96 -0.24 -6.42 1.02
CA VAL A 96 -0.28 -7.64 0.22
C VAL A 96 1.15 -8.09 -0.01
N ALA A 97 1.37 -9.39 0.11
CA ALA A 97 2.68 -9.98 -0.04
C ALA A 97 3.25 -9.72 -1.44
N ARG A 98 4.45 -9.14 -1.48
CA ARG A 98 5.27 -9.06 -2.70
C ARG A 98 5.98 -10.41 -2.92
N PRO A 99 6.12 -10.90 -4.17
CA PRO A 99 6.86 -12.14 -4.43
C PRO A 99 8.28 -12.07 -3.86
N ALA A 100 8.63 -13.06 -3.05
CA ALA A 100 9.95 -13.22 -2.46
C ALA A 100 10.32 -14.71 -2.34
N LEU A 101 11.56 -15.04 -2.69
CA LEU A 101 12.03 -16.43 -2.64
C LEU A 101 12.33 -16.86 -1.21
N ARG A 102 12.03 -18.13 -0.93
CA ARG A 102 12.48 -18.82 0.28
C ARG A 102 13.99 -18.99 0.24
N SER A 103 14.67 -18.64 1.33
CA SER A 103 16.09 -18.95 1.53
C SER A 103 16.23 -20.15 2.47
N GLU A 104 16.74 -21.27 1.95
CA GLU A 104 16.96 -22.49 2.73
C GLU A 104 18.23 -22.43 3.59
N THR A 105 19.20 -21.59 3.21
CA THR A 105 20.53 -21.53 3.85
C THR A 105 20.72 -20.34 4.80
N GLY A 106 19.65 -19.56 5.05
CA GLY A 106 19.72 -18.34 5.84
C GLY A 106 20.46 -17.17 5.17
N TYR A 107 21.03 -17.37 3.98
CA TYR A 107 21.68 -16.32 3.20
C TYR A 107 20.66 -15.61 2.29
N PRO A 108 20.63 -14.27 2.27
CA PRO A 108 19.73 -13.54 1.38
C PRO A 108 20.11 -13.76 -0.09
N TYR A 109 19.13 -13.70 -0.98
CA TYR A 109 19.38 -13.61 -2.42
C TYR A 109 19.99 -12.24 -2.77
N PRO A 110 20.77 -12.14 -3.87
CA PRO A 110 21.22 -10.85 -4.37
C PRO A 110 20.06 -9.89 -4.62
N SER A 111 20.27 -8.60 -4.44
CA SER A 111 19.20 -7.57 -4.55
C SER A 111 18.49 -7.55 -5.91
N TRP A 112 19.17 -7.96 -7.00
CA TRP A 112 18.57 -8.04 -8.32
C TRP A 112 17.40 -9.04 -8.39
N VAL A 113 17.40 -10.07 -7.54
CA VAL A 113 16.32 -11.09 -7.51
C VAL A 113 14.98 -10.46 -7.17
N MET A 114 14.93 -9.62 -6.14
CA MET A 114 13.70 -8.90 -5.76
C MET A 114 13.22 -7.94 -6.85
N ASN A 115 14.14 -7.39 -7.64
CA ASN A 115 13.80 -6.53 -8.78
C ASN A 115 13.26 -7.35 -9.96
N ALA A 116 13.89 -8.49 -10.26
CA ALA A 116 13.43 -9.41 -11.30
C ALA A 116 12.01 -9.92 -11.00
N LEU A 117 11.76 -10.40 -9.79
CA LEU A 117 10.42 -10.83 -9.36
C LEU A 117 9.38 -9.70 -9.39
N GLY A 118 9.81 -8.46 -9.15
CA GLY A 118 8.94 -7.28 -9.25
C GLY A 118 8.71 -6.81 -10.69
N GLY A 119 9.53 -7.23 -11.64
CA GLY A 119 9.47 -6.81 -13.04
C GLY A 119 8.87 -7.85 -13.99
N ILE A 120 8.70 -9.11 -13.54
CA ILE A 120 8.13 -10.18 -14.36
C ILE A 120 6.63 -10.33 -14.03
N PRO A 121 5.72 -10.16 -15.01
CA PRO A 121 4.27 -10.21 -14.78
C PRO A 121 3.80 -11.48 -14.06
N ALA A 122 4.29 -12.65 -14.47
CA ALA A 122 3.93 -13.93 -13.86
C ALA A 122 4.17 -13.96 -12.34
N THR A 123 5.16 -13.22 -11.84
CA THR A 123 5.47 -13.17 -10.40
C THR A 123 4.85 -11.98 -9.68
N ILE A 124 4.72 -10.80 -10.30
CA ILE A 124 4.20 -9.61 -9.60
C ILE A 124 2.68 -9.45 -9.69
N ASP A 125 2.06 -9.89 -10.79
CA ASP A 125 0.64 -9.68 -11.04
C ASP A 125 -0.27 -10.33 -9.97
N PRO A 126 0.04 -11.50 -9.38
CA PRO A 126 -0.77 -12.05 -8.28
C PRO A 126 -0.95 -11.09 -7.09
N MET A 127 0.11 -10.37 -6.71
CA MET A 127 0.07 -9.34 -5.68
C MET A 127 -0.85 -8.18 -6.12
N VAL A 128 -0.67 -7.69 -7.34
CA VAL A 128 -1.43 -6.55 -7.89
C VAL A 128 -2.93 -6.88 -8.01
N ALA A 129 -3.26 -8.08 -8.49
CA ALA A 129 -4.63 -8.58 -8.61
C ALA A 129 -5.29 -8.80 -7.24
N CYS A 130 -4.55 -9.28 -6.24
CA CYS A 130 -5.04 -9.38 -4.86
C CYS A 130 -5.33 -7.99 -4.27
N ALA A 131 -4.38 -7.05 -4.38
CA ALA A 131 -4.55 -5.69 -3.85
C ALA A 131 -5.69 -4.93 -4.52
N SER A 132 -5.78 -4.97 -5.86
CA SER A 132 -6.83 -4.28 -6.62
C SER A 132 -8.23 -4.79 -6.29
N ARG A 133 -8.43 -6.11 -6.24
CA ARG A 133 -9.72 -6.71 -5.83
C ARG A 133 -10.09 -6.34 -4.40
N THR A 134 -9.12 -6.32 -3.49
CA THR A 134 -9.33 -5.92 -2.09
C THR A 134 -9.81 -4.48 -2.00
N ILE A 135 -9.14 -3.55 -2.69
CA ILE A 135 -9.53 -2.14 -2.72
C ILE A 135 -10.91 -1.96 -3.34
N ALA A 136 -11.18 -2.65 -4.46
CA ALA A 136 -12.47 -2.56 -5.13
C ALA A 136 -13.62 -3.03 -4.23
N LEU A 137 -13.45 -4.14 -3.52
CA LEU A 137 -14.47 -4.66 -2.60
C LEU A 137 -14.65 -3.76 -1.37
N ALA A 138 -13.57 -3.24 -0.80
CA ALA A 138 -13.65 -2.27 0.30
C ALA A 138 -14.38 -0.98 -0.14
N ALA A 139 -14.09 -0.48 -1.34
CA ALA A 139 -14.75 0.69 -1.91
C ALA A 139 -16.24 0.43 -2.17
N LEU A 140 -16.60 -0.73 -2.74
CA LEU A 140 -18.01 -1.11 -2.93
C LEU A 140 -18.76 -1.19 -1.60
N ARG A 141 -18.15 -1.81 -0.58
CA ARG A 141 -18.71 -1.86 0.77
C ARG A 141 -18.98 -0.46 1.32
N LEU A 142 -18.02 0.46 1.13
CA LEU A 142 -18.20 1.86 1.50
C LEU A 142 -19.22 2.59 0.64
N LEU A 143 -19.49 2.21 -0.61
CA LEU A 143 -20.51 2.87 -1.43
C LEU A 143 -21.93 2.36 -1.15
N GLU A 144 -22.06 1.09 -0.79
CA GLU A 144 -23.36 0.41 -0.70
C GLU A 144 -23.88 0.30 0.75
N ASP A 145 -23.00 0.26 1.75
CA ASP A 145 -23.39 0.11 3.15
C ASP A 145 -23.23 1.41 3.95
N GLN A 146 -24.36 2.08 4.21
CA GLN A 146 -24.40 3.31 5.00
C GLN A 146 -23.92 3.10 6.45
N THR A 147 -24.26 1.97 7.07
CA THR A 147 -23.86 1.67 8.45
C THR A 147 -22.34 1.56 8.57
N ALA A 148 -21.69 0.90 7.60
CA ALA A 148 -20.24 0.78 7.56
C ALA A 148 -19.56 2.15 7.37
N ARG A 149 -20.10 2.99 6.46
CA ARG A 149 -19.63 4.37 6.28
C ARG A 149 -19.76 5.20 7.55
N ASP A 150 -20.93 5.14 8.20
CA ASP A 150 -21.21 5.92 9.40
C ASP A 150 -20.29 5.49 10.54
N ALA A 151 -20.02 4.20 10.69
CA ALA A 151 -19.06 3.71 11.68
C ALA A 151 -17.66 4.31 11.46
N ALA A 152 -17.16 4.28 10.21
CA ALA A 152 -15.87 4.87 9.86
C ALA A 152 -15.80 6.38 10.13
N ILE A 153 -16.84 7.12 9.75
CA ILE A 153 -16.91 8.58 9.96
C ILE A 153 -17.07 8.92 11.45
N ASN A 154 -17.92 8.21 12.18
CA ASN A 154 -18.15 8.45 13.60
C ASN A 154 -16.87 8.21 14.42
N GLU A 155 -16.13 7.15 14.12
CA GLU A 155 -14.83 6.90 14.75
C GLU A 155 -13.83 8.02 14.44
N PHE A 156 -13.74 8.46 13.18
CA PHE A 156 -12.88 9.58 12.80
C PHE A 156 -13.25 10.88 13.54
N VAL A 157 -14.53 11.24 13.58
CA VAL A 157 -15.03 12.44 14.30
C VAL A 157 -14.71 12.34 15.79
N ALA A 158 -14.90 11.18 16.41
CA ALA A 158 -14.60 10.97 17.82
C ALA A 158 -13.10 11.14 18.12
N ARG A 159 -12.22 10.52 17.32
CA ARG A 159 -10.77 10.56 17.53
C ARG A 159 -10.17 11.95 17.28
N THR A 160 -10.71 12.67 16.31
CA THR A 160 -10.32 14.07 16.02
C THR A 160 -10.95 15.08 17.00
N GLY A 161 -11.88 14.65 17.86
CA GLY A 161 -12.54 15.55 18.82
C GLY A 161 -13.51 16.53 18.15
N GLY A 162 -14.22 16.08 17.11
CA GLY A 162 -15.23 16.87 16.39
C GLY A 162 -15.08 16.92 14.87
N GLY A 163 -14.19 16.12 14.27
CA GLY A 163 -13.90 16.17 12.83
C GLY A 163 -12.78 17.15 12.49
N ILE A 164 -12.78 17.64 11.26
CA ILE A 164 -11.81 18.66 10.79
C ILE A 164 -11.99 19.93 11.64
N GLY A 165 -10.90 20.41 12.25
CA GLY A 165 -10.93 21.52 13.20
C GLY A 165 -11.30 21.12 14.64
N GLY A 166 -11.49 19.82 14.91
CA GLY A 166 -11.78 19.29 16.23
C GLY A 166 -10.63 19.45 17.23
N SER A 167 -10.90 19.20 18.51
CA SER A 167 -9.95 19.48 19.60
C SER A 167 -8.64 18.68 19.53
N ASN A 168 -8.67 17.51 18.89
CA ASN A 168 -7.53 16.62 18.72
C ASN A 168 -7.06 16.54 17.26
N TRP A 169 -7.70 17.28 16.36
CA TRP A 169 -7.38 17.26 14.94
C TRP A 169 -6.01 17.92 14.68
N ILE A 170 -5.25 17.33 13.77
CA ILE A 170 -3.95 17.83 13.36
C ILE A 170 -4.09 18.49 11.97
N ALA A 171 -4.00 19.82 11.92
CA ALA A 171 -4.10 20.59 10.68
C ALA A 171 -2.96 20.28 9.69
N PRO A 172 -3.14 20.39 8.35
CA PRO A 172 -2.03 20.21 7.39
C PRO A 172 -0.81 21.07 7.73
N LEU A 173 0.39 20.60 7.41
CA LEU A 173 1.61 21.41 7.57
C LEU A 173 1.73 22.52 6.51
N CYS A 174 0.94 22.48 5.44
CA CYS A 174 0.96 23.54 4.44
C CYS A 174 0.35 24.81 5.03
N ASP A 175 1.10 25.90 4.94
CA ASP A 175 0.71 27.27 5.27
C ASP A 175 0.35 28.09 4.02
N TYR A 176 0.12 27.39 2.90
CA TYR A 176 -0.24 27.95 1.61
C TYR A 176 -1.47 27.23 1.02
N GLU A 177 -2.21 27.92 0.17
CA GLU A 177 -3.32 27.34 -0.58
C GLU A 177 -2.83 26.18 -1.44
N PRO A 178 -3.59 25.06 -1.53
CA PRO A 178 -3.18 23.90 -2.30
C PRO A 178 -2.89 24.33 -3.73
N PRO A 179 -1.78 23.89 -4.33
CA PRO A 179 -1.33 24.45 -5.60
C PRO A 179 -2.04 23.78 -6.78
N ILE A 180 -3.37 23.86 -6.77
CA ILE A 180 -4.28 23.30 -7.79
C ILE A 180 -4.21 24.04 -9.13
N ASN A 181 -3.48 25.15 -9.17
CA ASN A 181 -3.33 26.01 -10.34
C ASN A 181 -2.12 25.67 -11.21
N PHE A 182 -1.34 24.63 -10.86
CA PHE A 182 -0.28 24.14 -11.75
C PHE A 182 -0.89 23.59 -13.04
N ARG A 183 -0.36 24.03 -14.19
CA ARG A 183 -0.74 23.47 -15.47
C ARG A 183 -0.08 22.11 -15.66
N TRP A 184 -0.82 21.15 -16.19
CA TRP A 184 -0.26 19.89 -16.65
C TRP A 184 0.79 20.13 -17.74
N PRO A 185 1.85 19.31 -17.82
CA PRO A 185 2.78 19.36 -18.94
C PRO A 185 2.04 19.24 -20.26
N GLU A 186 2.33 20.16 -21.18
CA GLU A 186 1.80 20.12 -22.54
C GLU A 186 2.86 19.51 -23.46
N TYR A 187 2.47 18.50 -24.23
CA TYR A 187 3.32 17.96 -25.29
C TYR A 187 3.23 18.86 -26.52
N VAL A 188 4.38 19.35 -26.98
CA VAL A 188 4.48 20.30 -28.10
C VAL A 188 5.38 19.75 -29.18
N THR A 189 5.11 20.13 -30.43
CA THR A 189 6.02 19.86 -31.54
C THR A 189 6.73 21.15 -31.90
N THR A 190 8.05 21.16 -31.80
CA THR A 190 8.89 22.28 -32.19
C THR A 190 9.65 21.92 -33.49
N PRO A 191 10.28 22.89 -34.18
CA PRO A 191 11.19 22.58 -35.28
C PRO A 191 12.37 21.66 -34.91
N ARG A 192 12.67 21.50 -33.62
CA ARG A 192 13.72 20.59 -33.10
C ARG A 192 13.20 19.18 -32.79
N GLY A 193 11.89 18.94 -32.90
CA GLY A 193 11.25 17.67 -32.59
C GLY A 193 10.13 17.78 -31.55
N ARG A 194 9.63 16.61 -31.11
CA ARG A 194 8.62 16.49 -30.07
C ARG A 194 9.25 16.72 -28.70
N ASP A 195 8.66 17.60 -27.92
CA ASP A 195 9.11 17.97 -26.59
C ASP A 195 7.91 18.13 -25.65
N TRP A 196 8.16 18.44 -24.38
CA TRP A 196 7.13 18.84 -23.43
C TRP A 196 7.53 20.16 -22.74
N TRP A 197 6.54 20.96 -22.35
CA TRP A 197 6.77 22.19 -21.60
C TRP A 197 5.69 22.37 -20.52
N ILE A 198 6.02 23.07 -19.43
CA ILE A 198 5.04 23.48 -18.42
C ILE A 198 4.72 24.96 -18.66
N PRO A 199 3.47 25.30 -19.00
CA PRO A 199 3.07 26.70 -19.21
C PRO A 199 3.34 27.57 -17.99
N SER A 200 3.80 28.80 -18.20
CA SER A 200 3.87 29.79 -17.12
C SER A 200 2.47 30.15 -16.63
N ILE A 201 2.34 30.34 -15.31
CA ILE A 201 1.08 30.77 -14.70
C ILE A 201 0.75 32.17 -15.26
N PRO A 202 -0.46 32.43 -15.79
CA PRO A 202 -0.85 33.77 -16.21
C PRO A 202 -0.70 34.73 -15.03
N GLN A 203 -0.13 35.91 -15.26
CA GLN A 203 -0.20 36.99 -14.28
C GLN A 203 -1.68 37.28 -14.00
N ALA A 204 -2.08 37.24 -12.73
CA ALA A 204 -3.43 37.61 -12.32
C ALA A 204 -3.73 39.02 -12.85
N LYS A 205 -4.86 39.17 -13.56
CA LYS A 205 -5.40 40.48 -13.93
C LYS A 205 -6.05 41.14 -12.73
#